data_AF-A0A1Y3BRU0-F1
#
_entry.id   AF-A0A1Y3BRU0-F1
#
_cell.length_a   1.000
_cell.length_b   1.000
_cell.length_c   1.000
_cell.angle_alpha   90.00
_cell.angle_beta   90.00
_cell.angle_gamma   90.00
#
_symmetry.space_group_name_H-M   'P 1'
#
loop_
_entity.id
_entity.type
_entity.pdbx_description
1 polymer ?
#
loop_
_entity_poly.entity_id
_entity_poly.type
_entity_poly.pdbx_seq_one_letter_code
_entity_poly.pdbx_strand_id
1 'polypeptide(L)'
;MDAFIGRKTSSSPSTITSAINYFQNMYPKAEYFEQIRPSHISSTILSTFLLMYRSHCERLFDTFQLANVDEMRRSLLNFWCQMPAHLAPFLSSSPFSYQVIKLVDLLLYRTMEDFFSQLSLLPEMSDTFIRDIRHIIENLEQWLYSAIMDPSGQMCLIICQYRYDMETITNKQTISTNRMNEIKNEVMEHLVRFLNHKSRMFKDFSIGMMKQLEFINMIKVREFIHS
;
A
#
# COMPACT_ATOMS: atom_id res chain seq x y z
N MET A 1 -3.51 49.41 15.48
CA MET A 1 -4.75 48.73 15.91
C MET A 1 -5.49 48.33 14.64
N ASP A 2 -4.86 47.49 13.83
CA ASP A 2 -4.96 46.01 13.86
C ASP A 2 -6.23 45.57 13.11
N ALA A 3 -6.12 45.25 11.81
CA ALA A 3 -5.67 43.96 11.28
C ALA A 3 -6.68 42.82 11.56
N PHE A 4 -7.60 42.61 10.62
CA PHE A 4 -8.23 41.30 10.42
C PHE A 4 -8.30 41.02 8.92
N ILE A 5 -7.11 40.83 8.32
CA ILE A 5 -6.97 40.20 7.02
C ILE A 5 -7.19 38.70 7.25
N GLY A 6 -8.43 38.24 7.02
CA GLY A 6 -8.72 36.83 6.84
C GLY A 6 -8.02 36.35 5.57
N ARG A 7 -6.81 35.80 5.73
CA ARG A 7 -6.11 35.06 4.67
C ARG A 7 -6.99 33.87 4.27
N LYS A 8 -7.67 34.00 3.12
CA LYS A 8 -7.97 32.83 2.29
C LYS A 8 -6.63 32.26 1.85
N THR A 9 -6.19 31.17 2.48
CA THR A 9 -5.12 30.34 1.95
C THR A 9 -5.68 29.63 0.72
N SER A 10 -5.55 30.28 -0.44
CA SER A 10 -5.68 29.61 -1.74
C SER A 10 -4.46 28.71 -1.93
N SER A 11 -4.50 27.51 -1.38
CA SER A 11 -3.61 26.43 -1.82
C SER A 11 -3.95 26.13 -3.28
N SER A 12 -2.95 26.20 -4.16
CA SER A 12 -3.14 25.97 -5.61
C SER A 12 -3.76 24.59 -5.87
N PRO A 13 -4.97 24.52 -6.46
CA PRO A 13 -5.67 23.24 -6.70
C PRO A 13 -5.05 22.35 -7.80
N SER A 14 -3.94 22.74 -8.43
CA SER A 14 -3.49 22.17 -9.71
C SER A 14 -2.73 20.85 -9.61
N THR A 15 -2.12 20.58 -8.45
CA THR A 15 -1.07 19.55 -8.31
C THR A 15 -1.56 18.36 -7.47
N ILE A 16 -2.31 18.64 -6.41
CA ILE A 16 -2.98 17.63 -5.58
C ILE A 16 -4.08 16.91 -6.38
N THR A 17 -4.93 17.70 -7.03
CA THR A 17 -6.05 17.20 -7.84
C THR A 17 -5.54 16.33 -9.00
N SER A 18 -4.36 16.62 -9.55
CA SER A 18 -3.82 15.87 -10.69
C SER A 18 -3.31 14.48 -10.30
N ALA A 19 -2.66 14.31 -9.15
CA ALA A 19 -2.20 13.00 -8.67
C ALA A 19 -3.37 12.06 -8.33
N ILE A 20 -4.39 12.56 -7.64
CA ILE A 20 -5.61 11.79 -7.33
C ILE A 20 -6.34 11.42 -8.62
N ASN A 21 -6.53 12.38 -9.53
CA ASN A 21 -7.16 12.10 -10.82
C ASN A 21 -6.36 11.07 -11.63
N TYR A 22 -5.02 11.14 -11.61
CA TYR A 22 -4.16 10.16 -12.25
C TYR A 22 -4.37 8.77 -11.69
N PHE A 23 -4.34 8.61 -10.36
CA PHE A 23 -4.60 7.34 -9.70
C PHE A 23 -5.97 6.77 -10.08
N GLN A 24 -7.01 7.60 -10.00
CA GLN A 24 -8.39 7.18 -10.30
C GLN A 24 -8.58 6.78 -11.76
N ASN A 25 -7.93 7.49 -12.70
CA ASN A 25 -8.01 7.21 -14.13
C ASN A 25 -7.22 5.96 -14.52
N MET A 26 -6.09 5.69 -13.85
CA MET A 26 -5.23 4.54 -14.10
C MET A 26 -5.62 3.30 -13.29
N TYR A 27 -6.55 3.45 -12.34
CA TYR A 27 -6.95 2.35 -11.46
C TYR A 27 -7.50 1.16 -12.27
N PRO A 28 -6.98 -0.06 -12.06
CA PRO A 28 -7.34 -1.19 -12.89
C PRO A 28 -8.79 -1.61 -12.66
N LYS A 29 -9.47 -1.96 -13.76
CA LYS A 29 -10.82 -2.53 -13.75
C LYS A 29 -10.73 -4.06 -13.78
N ALA A 30 -11.79 -4.74 -13.35
CA ALA A 30 -11.87 -6.21 -13.40
C ALA A 30 -11.59 -6.76 -14.81
N GLU A 31 -12.06 -6.05 -15.84
CA GLU A 31 -11.85 -6.34 -17.26
C GLU A 31 -10.37 -6.54 -17.64
N TYR A 32 -9.46 -5.83 -16.98
CA TYR A 32 -8.02 -5.91 -17.28
C TYR A 32 -7.42 -7.27 -16.91
N PHE A 33 -8.11 -8.02 -16.06
CA PHE A 33 -7.65 -9.29 -15.53
C PHE A 33 -8.40 -10.49 -16.10
N GLU A 34 -9.40 -10.28 -16.97
CA GLU A 34 -10.30 -11.35 -17.44
C GLU A 34 -9.55 -12.51 -18.10
N GLN A 35 -8.46 -12.23 -18.84
CA GLN A 35 -7.66 -13.25 -19.52
C GLN A 35 -6.86 -14.14 -18.55
N ILE A 36 -6.50 -13.63 -17.38
CA ILE A 36 -5.67 -14.33 -16.39
C ILE A 36 -6.47 -14.75 -15.14
N ARG A 37 -7.76 -14.41 -15.09
CA ARG A 37 -8.65 -14.68 -13.97
C ARG A 37 -9.00 -16.18 -13.92
N PRO A 38 -8.77 -16.87 -12.79
CA PRO A 38 -9.20 -18.25 -12.62
C PRO A 38 -10.73 -18.40 -12.72
N SER A 39 -11.20 -19.52 -13.25
CA SER A 39 -12.63 -19.79 -13.46
C SER A 39 -13.44 -19.82 -12.16
N HIS A 40 -12.83 -20.20 -11.04
CA HIS A 40 -13.48 -20.23 -9.72
C HIS A 40 -13.62 -18.84 -9.07
N ILE A 41 -12.99 -17.80 -9.62
CA ILE A 41 -13.12 -16.43 -9.14
C ILE A 41 -14.07 -15.67 -10.04
N SER A 42 -15.27 -15.36 -9.55
CA SER A 42 -16.23 -14.58 -10.32
C SER A 42 -15.74 -13.14 -10.55
N SER A 43 -16.15 -12.53 -11.67
CA SER A 43 -15.86 -11.12 -11.97
C SER A 43 -16.44 -10.19 -10.88
N THR A 44 -17.55 -10.58 -10.24
CA THR A 44 -18.13 -9.87 -9.09
C THR A 44 -17.18 -9.85 -7.89
N ILE A 45 -16.62 -11.00 -7.48
CA ILE A 45 -15.67 -11.05 -6.36
C ILE A 45 -14.46 -10.15 -6.62
N LEU A 46 -13.90 -10.22 -7.85
CA LEU A 46 -12.76 -9.39 -8.23
C LEU A 46 -13.13 -7.89 -8.21
N SER A 47 -14.28 -7.53 -8.77
CA SER A 47 -14.76 -6.15 -8.80
C SER A 47 -14.98 -5.58 -7.39
N THR A 48 -15.57 -6.38 -6.50
CA THR A 48 -15.75 -6.01 -5.08
C THR A 48 -14.41 -5.80 -4.40
N PHE A 49 -13.44 -6.71 -4.58
CA PHE A 49 -12.10 -6.54 -4.03
C PHE A 49 -11.44 -5.27 -4.57
N LEU A 50 -11.45 -5.06 -5.89
CA LEU A 50 -10.85 -3.87 -6.52
C LEU A 50 -11.47 -2.57 -6.01
N LEU A 51 -12.79 -2.54 -5.80
CA LEU A 51 -13.48 -1.38 -5.23
C LEU A 51 -13.03 -1.10 -3.79
N MET A 52 -12.99 -2.14 -2.94
CA MET A 52 -12.54 -2.00 -1.56
C MET A 52 -11.07 -1.56 -1.48
N TYR A 53 -10.21 -2.15 -2.31
CA TYR A 53 -8.80 -1.81 -2.34
C TYR A 53 -8.57 -0.39 -2.88
N ARG A 54 -9.40 0.07 -3.82
CA ARG A 54 -9.37 1.44 -4.33
C ARG A 54 -9.64 2.44 -3.20
N SER A 55 -10.74 2.25 -2.47
CA SER A 55 -11.11 3.14 -1.37
C SER A 55 -10.06 3.12 -0.25
N HIS A 56 -9.39 1.99 -0.04
CA HIS A 56 -8.26 1.92 0.88
C HIS A 56 -7.07 2.75 0.38
N CYS A 57 -6.66 2.60 -0.88
CA CYS A 57 -5.58 3.37 -1.48
C CYS A 57 -5.86 4.88 -1.48
N GLU A 58 -7.09 5.29 -1.83
CA GLU A 58 -7.52 6.69 -1.79
C GLU A 58 -7.40 7.25 -0.35
N ARG A 59 -7.84 6.50 0.66
CA ARG A 59 -7.66 6.88 2.07
C ARG A 59 -6.19 6.97 2.50
N LEU A 60 -5.35 6.02 2.10
CA LEU A 60 -3.91 6.08 2.38
C LEU A 60 -3.28 7.34 1.76
N PHE A 61 -3.68 7.68 0.53
CA PHE A 61 -3.21 8.88 -0.14
C PHE A 61 -3.67 10.16 0.58
N ASP A 62 -4.95 10.27 0.92
CA ASP A 62 -5.51 11.42 1.65
C ASP A 62 -4.83 11.62 3.02
N THR A 63 -4.63 10.54 3.77
CA THR A 63 -3.98 10.60 5.08
C THR A 63 -2.51 10.97 4.98
N PHE A 64 -1.83 10.49 3.94
CA PHE A 64 -0.46 10.87 3.63
C PHE A 64 -0.34 12.35 3.27
N GLN A 65 -1.22 12.85 2.41
CA GLN A 65 -1.26 14.27 2.04
C GLN A 65 -1.46 15.18 3.25
N LEU A 66 -2.22 14.74 4.25
CA LEU A 66 -2.46 15.50 5.47
C LEU A 66 -1.39 15.27 6.55
N ALA A 67 -0.38 14.42 6.28
CA ALA A 67 0.58 13.92 7.26
C ALA A 67 -0.08 13.37 8.54
N ASN A 68 -1.27 12.78 8.42
CA ASN A 68 -2.03 12.26 9.55
C ASN A 68 -1.53 10.87 9.95
N VAL A 69 -0.52 10.84 10.82
CA VAL A 69 0.14 9.63 11.33
C VAL A 69 -0.87 8.61 11.87
N ASP A 70 -1.80 9.05 12.72
CA ASP A 70 -2.72 8.15 13.42
C ASP A 70 -3.72 7.51 12.46
N GLU A 71 -4.28 8.28 11.52
CA GLU A 71 -5.22 7.75 10.53
C GLU A 71 -4.50 6.88 9.49
N MET A 72 -3.26 7.21 9.08
CA MET A 72 -2.44 6.36 8.22
C MET A 72 -2.24 4.99 8.87
N ARG A 73 -1.76 4.97 10.12
CA ARG A 73 -1.56 3.73 10.88
C ARG A 73 -2.86 2.93 11.04
N ARG A 74 -3.96 3.59 11.43
CA ARG A 74 -5.27 2.93 11.57
C ARG A 74 -5.78 2.37 10.25
N SER A 75 -5.64 3.10 9.15
CA SER A 75 -6.08 2.67 7.82
C SER A 75 -5.35 1.42 7.36
N LEU A 76 -4.03 1.34 7.60
CA LEU A 76 -3.22 0.17 7.30
C LEU A 76 -3.64 -1.03 8.16
N LEU A 77 -3.64 -0.88 9.48
CA LEU A 77 -3.87 -1.99 10.41
C LEU A 77 -5.25 -2.62 10.25
N ASN A 78 -6.27 -1.83 9.94
CA ASN A 78 -7.64 -2.33 9.94
C ASN A 78 -8.09 -2.94 8.60
N PHE A 79 -7.39 -2.68 7.50
CA PHE A 79 -7.88 -3.03 6.17
C PHE A 79 -8.16 -4.54 6.02
N TRP A 80 -7.22 -5.38 6.43
CA TRP A 80 -7.34 -6.83 6.30
C TRP A 80 -8.33 -7.44 7.30
N CYS A 81 -8.51 -6.82 8.46
CA CYS A 81 -9.48 -7.24 9.47
C CYS A 81 -10.92 -6.92 9.04
N GLN A 82 -11.12 -5.85 8.28
CA GLN A 82 -12.43 -5.47 7.74
C GLN A 82 -12.78 -6.20 6.43
N MET A 83 -11.89 -7.06 5.93
CA MET A 83 -12.09 -7.75 4.67
C MET A 83 -13.22 -8.79 4.79
N PRO A 84 -14.24 -8.75 3.92
CA PRO A 84 -15.35 -9.70 3.97
C PRO A 84 -14.92 -11.14 3.69
N ALA A 85 -15.51 -12.09 4.41
CA ALA A 85 -15.20 -13.53 4.26
C ALA A 85 -15.47 -14.07 2.85
N HIS A 86 -16.43 -13.51 2.11
CA HIS A 86 -16.71 -13.91 0.73
C HIS A 86 -15.60 -13.54 -0.27
N LEU A 87 -14.62 -12.71 0.14
CA LEU A 87 -13.42 -12.41 -0.65
C LEU A 87 -12.26 -13.37 -0.36
N ALA A 88 -12.39 -14.25 0.64
CA ALA A 88 -11.37 -15.25 0.94
C ALA A 88 -10.99 -16.12 -0.28
N PRO A 89 -11.93 -16.59 -1.14
CA PRO A 89 -11.57 -17.32 -2.35
C PRO A 89 -10.62 -16.55 -3.27
N PHE A 90 -10.84 -15.24 -3.43
CA PHE A 90 -9.93 -14.40 -4.21
C PHE A 90 -8.56 -14.30 -3.54
N LEU A 91 -8.50 -13.96 -2.25
CA LEU A 91 -7.24 -13.78 -1.54
C LEU A 91 -6.38 -15.05 -1.58
N SER A 92 -7.01 -16.22 -1.45
CA SER A 92 -6.36 -17.54 -1.57
C SER A 92 -5.96 -17.92 -3.01
N SER A 93 -6.37 -17.16 -4.03
CA SER A 93 -6.09 -17.51 -5.43
C SER A 93 -4.68 -17.09 -5.84
N SER A 94 -3.67 -17.89 -5.47
CA SER A 94 -2.31 -17.77 -5.98
C SER A 94 -2.22 -18.25 -7.45
N PRO A 95 -1.42 -17.60 -8.33
CA PRO A 95 -0.70 -16.33 -8.13
C PRO A 95 -1.57 -15.10 -8.44
N PHE A 96 -2.83 -15.30 -8.84
CA PHE A 96 -3.73 -14.28 -9.35
C PHE A 96 -3.92 -13.08 -8.39
N SER A 97 -4.24 -13.34 -7.12
CA SER A 97 -4.47 -12.28 -6.12
C SER A 97 -3.22 -11.42 -5.88
N TYR A 98 -2.04 -12.05 -5.91
CA TYR A 98 -0.78 -11.32 -5.80
C TYR A 98 -0.56 -10.39 -6.99
N GLN A 99 -0.83 -10.84 -8.22
CA GLN A 99 -0.66 -10.01 -9.40
C GLN A 99 -1.58 -8.78 -9.37
N VAL A 100 -2.83 -8.96 -8.95
CA VAL A 100 -3.80 -7.86 -8.79
C VAL A 100 -3.32 -6.86 -7.74
N ILE A 101 -2.97 -7.33 -6.52
CA ILE A 101 -2.56 -6.44 -5.43
C ILE A 101 -1.27 -5.71 -5.79
N LYS A 102 -0.29 -6.42 -6.36
CA LYS A 102 0.98 -5.85 -6.82
C LYS A 102 0.78 -4.71 -7.82
N LEU A 103 -0.13 -4.89 -8.79
CA LEU A 103 -0.38 -3.85 -9.79
C LEU A 103 -0.94 -2.58 -9.15
N VAL A 104 -1.92 -2.74 -8.24
CA VAL A 104 -2.52 -1.59 -7.56
C VAL A 104 -1.53 -0.91 -6.61
N ASP A 105 -0.75 -1.69 -5.86
CA ASP A 105 0.32 -1.18 -5.00
C ASP A 105 1.33 -0.35 -5.77
N LEU A 106 1.79 -0.85 -6.92
CA LEU A 106 2.73 -0.14 -7.77
C LEU A 106 2.16 1.20 -8.25
N LEU A 107 0.89 1.23 -8.62
CA LEU A 107 0.21 2.47 -9.00
C LEU A 107 0.11 3.44 -7.82
N LEU A 108 -0.25 2.95 -6.63
CA LEU A 108 -0.33 3.77 -5.42
C LEU A 108 1.03 4.41 -5.09
N TYR A 109 2.10 3.61 -4.96
CA TYR A 109 3.42 4.15 -4.57
C TYR A 109 3.97 5.13 -5.58
N ARG A 110 3.81 4.86 -6.89
CA ARG A 110 4.20 5.82 -7.93
C ARG A 110 3.43 7.13 -7.81
N THR A 111 2.12 7.06 -7.57
CA THR A 111 1.30 8.26 -7.39
C THR A 111 1.75 9.04 -6.15
N MET A 112 2.05 8.36 -5.04
CA MET A 112 2.55 9.00 -3.81
C MET A 112 3.93 9.64 -4.00
N GLU A 113 4.82 8.96 -4.72
CA GLU A 113 6.16 9.47 -5.07
C GLU A 113 6.07 10.69 -5.99
N ASP A 114 5.23 10.66 -7.03
CA ASP A 114 4.99 11.79 -7.93
C ASP A 114 4.40 12.99 -7.17
N PHE A 115 3.42 12.74 -6.31
CA PHE A 115 2.82 13.76 -5.45
C PHE A 115 3.86 14.40 -4.53
N PHE A 116 4.69 13.60 -3.88
CA PHE A 116 5.70 14.13 -2.97
C PHE A 116 6.83 14.87 -3.68
N SER A 117 7.22 14.39 -4.86
CA SER A 117 8.14 15.10 -5.75
C SER A 117 7.64 16.51 -6.05
N GLN A 118 6.33 16.69 -6.21
CA GLN A 118 5.72 17.98 -6.46
C GLN A 118 5.55 18.84 -5.19
N LEU A 119 5.31 18.21 -4.02
CA LEU A 119 5.31 18.91 -2.72
C LEU A 119 6.63 19.61 -2.44
N SER A 120 7.76 19.05 -2.90
CA SER A 120 9.08 19.68 -2.76
C SER A 120 9.22 21.03 -3.47
N LEU A 121 8.28 21.37 -4.37
CA LEU A 121 8.22 22.62 -5.12
C LEU A 121 7.30 23.66 -4.46
N LEU A 122 6.59 23.32 -3.38
CA LEU A 122 5.69 24.24 -2.70
C LEU A 122 6.45 25.13 -1.70
N PRO A 123 6.09 26.43 -1.58
CA PRO A 123 6.72 27.33 -0.62
C PRO A 123 6.41 26.89 0.82
N GLU A 124 7.47 26.69 1.62
CA GLU A 124 7.46 26.42 3.06
C GLU A 124 6.52 25.32 3.57
N MET A 125 7.02 24.07 3.57
CA MET A 125 6.43 22.98 4.34
C MET A 125 6.71 23.19 5.84
N SER A 126 5.70 23.05 6.71
CA SER A 126 5.93 23.18 8.16
C SER A 126 6.85 22.07 8.70
N ASP A 127 7.64 22.36 9.73
CA ASP A 127 8.52 21.36 10.34
C ASP A 127 7.73 20.20 10.97
N THR A 128 6.51 20.47 11.43
CA THR A 128 5.57 19.45 11.92
C THR A 128 5.19 18.49 10.81
N PHE A 129 4.83 19.00 9.63
CA PHE A 129 4.52 18.16 8.47
C PHE A 129 5.71 17.27 8.07
N ILE A 130 6.92 17.86 7.99
CA ILE A 130 8.14 17.12 7.64
C ILE A 130 8.42 16.00 8.64
N ARG A 131 8.30 16.29 9.94
CA ARG A 131 8.48 15.31 11.02
C ARG A 131 7.45 14.19 10.92
N ASP A 132 6.20 14.53 10.67
CA ASP A 132 5.09 13.57 10.66
C ASP A 132 5.16 12.66 9.42
N ILE A 133 5.51 13.20 8.25
CA ILE A 133 5.82 12.40 7.04
C ILE A 133 7.01 11.48 7.27
N ARG A 134 8.10 11.98 7.88
CA ARG A 134 9.26 11.15 8.23
C ARG A 134 8.84 9.99 9.13
N HIS A 135 8.06 10.27 10.17
CA HIS A 135 7.56 9.24 11.07
C HIS A 135 6.69 8.20 10.34
N ILE A 136 5.83 8.63 9.40
CA ILE A 136 5.10 7.69 8.54
C ILE A 136 6.07 6.81 7.77
N ILE A 137 7.04 7.37 7.05
CA ILE A 137 7.97 6.62 6.20
C ILE A 137 8.79 5.60 7.01
N GLU A 138 9.28 6.01 8.18
CA GLU A 138 10.10 5.18 9.08
C GLU A 138 9.32 4.00 9.67
N ASN A 139 8.02 4.15 9.88
CA ASN A 139 7.18 3.13 10.53
C ASN A 139 6.30 2.34 9.55
N LEU A 140 6.21 2.77 8.28
CA LEU A 140 5.31 2.22 7.28
C LEU A 140 5.49 0.70 7.11
N GLU A 141 6.74 0.25 6.95
CA GLU A 141 7.05 -1.18 6.81
C GLU A 141 6.54 -2.03 7.98
N GLN A 142 6.79 -1.56 9.22
CA GLN A 142 6.33 -2.25 10.42
C GLN A 142 4.79 -2.27 10.51
N TRP A 143 4.13 -1.16 10.22
CA TRP A 143 2.66 -1.09 10.26
C TRP A 143 2.02 -2.03 9.23
N LEU A 144 2.60 -2.13 8.03
CA LEU A 144 2.12 -3.05 7.00
C LEU A 144 2.35 -4.51 7.36
N TYR A 145 3.52 -4.83 7.94
CA TYR A 145 3.77 -6.15 8.47
C TYR A 145 2.73 -6.51 9.55
N SER A 146 2.51 -5.62 10.51
CA SER A 146 1.50 -5.79 11.57
C SER A 146 0.10 -5.96 10.99
N ALA A 147 -0.28 -5.20 9.97
CA ALA A 147 -1.59 -5.30 9.33
C ALA A 147 -1.80 -6.67 8.66
N ILE A 148 -0.79 -7.19 7.96
CA ILE A 148 -0.89 -8.48 7.25
C ILE A 148 -0.89 -9.65 8.23
N MET A 149 -0.14 -9.52 9.33
CA MET A 149 0.05 -10.56 10.34
C MET A 149 -0.93 -10.46 11.51
N ASP A 150 -1.90 -9.54 11.46
CA ASP A 150 -2.94 -9.43 12.48
C ASP A 150 -3.77 -10.73 12.51
N PRO A 151 -3.84 -11.46 13.64
CA PRO A 151 -4.56 -12.73 13.73
C PRO A 151 -6.06 -12.65 13.41
N SER A 152 -6.65 -11.46 13.50
CA SER A 152 -8.05 -11.20 13.13
C SER A 152 -8.24 -10.89 11.64
N GLY A 153 -7.15 -10.65 10.91
CA GLY A 153 -7.15 -10.31 9.49
C GLY A 153 -7.39 -11.50 8.57
N GLN A 154 -8.22 -11.34 7.53
CA GLN A 154 -8.46 -12.39 6.53
C GLN A 154 -7.16 -12.87 5.85
N MET A 155 -6.22 -11.95 5.60
CA MET A 155 -4.92 -12.33 5.05
C MET A 155 -4.17 -13.26 6.01
N CYS A 156 -4.06 -12.91 7.29
CA CYS A 156 -3.41 -13.78 8.28
C CYS A 156 -4.11 -15.15 8.39
N LEU A 157 -5.44 -15.18 8.38
CA LEU A 157 -6.20 -16.44 8.43
C LEU A 157 -5.87 -17.34 7.23
N ILE A 158 -5.82 -16.77 6.02
CA ILE A 158 -5.44 -17.50 4.81
C ILE A 158 -4.01 -18.00 4.92
N ILE A 159 -3.08 -17.16 5.40
CA ILE A 159 -1.69 -17.52 5.64
C ILE A 159 -1.56 -18.71 6.60
N CYS A 160 -2.29 -18.65 7.71
CA CYS A 160 -2.30 -19.69 8.73
C CYS A 160 -2.94 -20.98 8.22
N GLN A 161 -4.05 -20.89 7.49
CA GLN A 161 -4.72 -22.04 6.88
C GLN A 161 -3.78 -22.76 5.90
N TYR A 162 -3.10 -22.01 5.02
CA TYR A 162 -2.10 -22.58 4.12
C TYR A 162 -0.97 -23.27 4.86
N ARG A 163 -0.44 -22.67 5.94
CA ARG A 163 0.60 -23.30 6.77
C ARG A 163 0.12 -24.61 7.39
N TYR A 164 -1.09 -24.61 7.94
CA TYR A 164 -1.70 -25.80 8.56
C TYR A 164 -1.92 -26.93 7.55
N ASP A 165 -2.46 -26.63 6.37
CA ASP A 165 -2.68 -27.63 5.32
C ASP A 165 -1.35 -28.27 4.88
N MET A 166 -0.26 -27.50 4.83
CA MET A 166 1.07 -28.01 4.52
C MET A 166 1.64 -28.93 5.60
N GLU A 167 1.49 -28.58 6.87
CA GLU A 167 1.92 -29.42 7.99
C GLU A 167 1.14 -30.74 8.03
N THR A 168 -0.18 -30.68 7.80
CA THR A 168 -1.00 -31.89 7.75
C THR A 168 -0.68 -32.78 6.55
N ILE A 169 -0.39 -32.21 5.37
CA ILE A 169 0.09 -32.97 4.20
C ILE A 169 1.44 -33.63 4.51
N THR A 170 2.37 -32.90 5.13
CA THR A 170 3.70 -33.42 5.51
C THR A 170 3.58 -34.59 6.51
N ASN A 171 2.61 -34.52 7.42
CA ASN A 171 2.41 -35.53 8.46
C ASN A 171 1.57 -36.75 8.01
N LYS A 172 0.79 -36.66 6.92
CA LYS A 172 -0.24 -37.67 6.59
C LYS A 172 0.16 -38.80 5.64
N GLN A 173 1.12 -38.70 4.69
CA GLN A 173 1.63 -39.85 3.90
C GLN A 173 2.58 -39.44 2.74
N THR A 174 3.63 -40.25 2.51
CA THR A 174 4.03 -40.89 1.23
C THR A 174 3.83 -40.15 -0.10
N ILE A 175 4.08 -38.85 -0.18
CA ILE A 175 4.20 -38.15 -1.47
C ILE A 175 5.66 -38.23 -1.89
N SER A 176 5.94 -38.70 -3.12
CA SER A 176 7.26 -38.61 -3.75
C SER A 176 7.85 -37.23 -3.48
N THR A 177 9.04 -37.18 -2.90
CA THR A 177 9.74 -35.99 -2.42
C THR A 177 9.69 -34.83 -3.42
N ASN A 178 9.60 -35.13 -4.72
CA ASN A 178 9.50 -34.15 -5.81
C ASN A 178 8.17 -33.38 -5.86
N ARG A 179 7.01 -34.06 -5.75
CA ARG A 179 5.70 -33.40 -5.80
C ARG A 179 5.41 -32.59 -4.53
N MET A 180 5.96 -33.03 -3.40
CA MET A 180 5.92 -32.28 -2.14
C MET A 180 6.81 -31.02 -2.20
N ASN A 181 7.96 -31.09 -2.86
CA ASN A 181 8.83 -29.94 -3.09
C ASN A 181 8.21 -28.93 -4.07
N GLU A 182 7.53 -29.39 -5.12
CA GLU A 182 6.79 -28.52 -6.06
C GLU A 182 5.67 -27.73 -5.36
N ILE A 183 4.85 -28.39 -4.55
CA ILE A 183 3.74 -27.76 -3.81
C ILE A 183 4.26 -26.83 -2.70
N LYS A 184 5.33 -27.22 -1.98
CA LYS A 184 6.01 -26.33 -1.01
C LYS A 184 6.57 -25.08 -1.69
N ASN A 185 7.16 -25.23 -2.87
CA ASN A 185 7.76 -24.13 -3.61
C ASN A 185 6.71 -23.15 -4.13
N GLU A 186 5.55 -23.59 -4.65
CA GLU A 186 4.50 -22.68 -5.13
C GLU A 186 3.80 -21.87 -4.01
N VAL A 187 3.56 -22.48 -2.84
CA VAL A 187 2.78 -21.87 -1.74
C VAL A 187 3.62 -20.93 -0.88
N MET A 188 4.83 -21.35 -0.49
CA MET A 188 5.77 -20.45 0.20
C MET A 188 6.15 -19.30 -0.72
N GLU A 189 6.24 -19.52 -2.03
CA GLU A 189 6.44 -18.44 -2.96
C GLU A 189 5.37 -17.37 -2.87
N HIS A 190 4.07 -17.67 -2.84
CA HIS A 190 3.05 -16.62 -2.96
C HIS A 190 3.07 -15.65 -1.79
N LEU A 191 3.20 -16.19 -0.58
CA LEU A 191 3.19 -15.45 0.67
C LEU A 191 4.49 -14.70 0.91
N VAL A 192 5.62 -15.39 0.67
CA VAL A 192 6.94 -14.78 0.74
C VAL A 192 7.09 -13.77 -0.39
N ARG A 193 6.59 -14.01 -1.60
CA ARG A 193 6.58 -13.03 -2.69
C ARG A 193 5.68 -11.85 -2.36
N PHE A 194 4.51 -12.05 -1.75
CA PHE A 194 3.63 -10.96 -1.36
C PHE A 194 4.29 -10.07 -0.29
N LEU A 195 4.79 -10.66 0.79
CA LEU A 195 5.49 -9.95 1.85
C LEU A 195 6.80 -9.32 1.37
N ASN A 196 7.61 -10.03 0.59
CA ASN A 196 8.85 -9.51 0.01
C ASN A 196 8.57 -8.43 -1.02
N HIS A 197 7.51 -8.55 -1.82
CA HIS A 197 7.13 -7.51 -2.77
C HIS A 197 6.69 -6.25 -2.06
N LYS A 198 5.79 -6.37 -1.08
CA LYS A 198 5.39 -5.29 -0.17
C LYS A 198 6.65 -4.66 0.44
N SER A 199 7.47 -5.41 1.20
CA SER A 199 8.70 -4.90 1.84
C SER A 199 9.67 -4.25 0.85
N ARG A 200 9.93 -4.84 -0.32
CA ARG A 200 10.82 -4.26 -1.34
C ARG A 200 10.26 -2.96 -1.92
N MET A 201 8.99 -2.95 -2.33
CA MET A 201 8.34 -1.74 -2.84
C MET A 201 8.37 -0.62 -1.80
N PHE A 202 8.14 -0.96 -0.53
CA PHE A 202 8.24 0.01 0.57
C PHE A 202 9.64 0.51 0.76
N LYS A 203 10.64 -0.37 0.75
CA LYS A 203 12.03 0.05 0.91
C LYS A 203 12.44 1.02 -0.20
N ASP A 204 12.09 0.72 -1.45
CA ASP A 204 12.38 1.57 -2.59
C ASP A 204 11.65 2.93 -2.46
N PHE A 205 10.36 2.91 -2.09
CA PHE A 205 9.55 4.11 -1.81
C PHE A 205 10.15 4.95 -0.67
N SER A 206 10.42 4.35 0.48
CA SER A 206 10.97 5.02 1.67
C SER A 206 12.34 5.64 1.39
N ILE A 207 13.21 4.96 0.64
CA ILE A 207 14.52 5.52 0.23
C ILE A 207 14.33 6.75 -0.67
N GLY A 208 13.46 6.66 -1.69
CA GLY A 208 13.17 7.79 -2.58
C GLY A 208 12.64 9.00 -1.81
N MET A 209 11.67 8.75 -0.95
CA MET A 209 11.04 9.74 -0.09
C MET A 209 12.00 10.41 0.90
N MET A 210 12.87 9.63 1.56
CA MET A 210 13.86 10.18 2.50
C MET A 210 14.87 11.09 1.79
N LYS A 211 15.35 10.70 0.60
CA LYS A 211 16.23 11.57 -0.21
C LYS A 211 15.56 12.88 -0.57
N GLN A 212 14.26 12.85 -0.89
CA GLN A 212 13.50 14.06 -1.20
C GLN A 212 13.32 14.96 0.03
N LEU A 213 13.06 14.38 1.21
CA LEU A 213 13.01 15.13 2.47
C LEU A 213 14.36 15.80 2.81
N GLU A 214 15.47 15.10 2.61
CA GLU A 214 16.82 15.64 2.80
C GLU A 214 17.10 16.82 1.84
N PHE A 215 16.69 16.68 0.57
CA PHE A 215 16.81 17.75 -0.42
C PHE A 215 16.01 18.99 -0.02
N ILE A 216 14.76 18.83 0.43
CA ILE A 216 13.92 19.92 0.93
C ILE A 216 14.58 20.63 2.11
N ASN A 217 15.13 19.87 3.08
CA ASN A 217 15.83 20.46 4.22
C ASN A 217 17.09 21.23 3.80
N MET A 218 17.83 20.75 2.79
CA MET A 218 19.00 21.45 2.27
C MET A 218 18.65 22.79 1.61
N ILE A 219 17.53 22.86 0.86
CA ILE A 219 17.05 24.11 0.27
C ILE A 219 16.71 25.12 1.36
N LYS A 220 15.93 24.71 2.38
CA LYS A 220 15.57 25.57 3.52
C LYS A 220 16.81 26.18 4.22
N VAL A 221 17.85 25.36 4.44
CA VAL A 221 19.08 25.82 5.10
C VAL A 221 19.82 26.85 4.24
N ARG A 222 19.83 26.71 2.91
CA ARG A 222 20.48 27.67 2.00
C ARG A 222 19.76 29.02 1.95
N GLU A 223 18.42 29.03 1.98
CA GLU A 223 17.65 30.27 2.01
C GLU A 223 17.91 31.07 3.29
N PHE A 224 18.09 30.39 4.43
CA PHE A 224 18.40 31.01 5.72
C PHE A 224 19.81 31.60 5.82
N ILE A 225 20.77 31.10 5.02
CA ILE A 225 22.16 31.61 4.99
C ILE A 225 22.29 32.84 4.06
N HIS A 226 21.30 33.08 3.20
CA HIS A 226 21.30 34.18 2.23
C HIS A 226 20.25 35.27 2.52
N SER A 227 19.54 35.18 3.64
CA SER A 227 18.66 36.22 4.21
C SER A 227 19.35 36.98 5.34
#